data_AF-A0A067NFB9-F1
#
_entry.id   AF-A0A067NFB9-F1
#
_cell.length_a   1.000
_cell.length_b   1.000
_cell.length_c   1.000
_cell.angle_alpha   90.00
_cell.angle_beta   90.00
_cell.angle_gamma   90.00
#
_symmetry.space_group_name_H-M   'P 1'
#
loop_
_entity.id
_entity.type
_entity.pdbx_description
1 polymer ?
#
loop_
_entity_poly.entity_id
_entity_poly.type
_entity_poly.pdbx_seq_one_letter_code
_entity_poly.pdbx_strand_id
1 'polypeptide(L)'
;MEDLLSLAELSRQYDARSLSAWALKGLLPALLLVARDTANPPSSATLIRILRLALACGDVPLAKMTQSVWADRIHRHDLPPAPAITFAEKHGLILLQIHAYYAQLLLASPYLPDALPDDMQATLTLSQRTHLLEGYYSLTSYWNRQRTQPISFSQSPECPAHDHRICISTWRSRWSVMADWPLTFDDVDVLRRLTFMVKTLENDRILEVCMSAGCRRGALEALQHKSKALGENLWHHFDL
;
A
#
# COMPACT_ATOMS: atom_id res chain seq x y z
N MET A 1 7.31 0.03 -26.42
CA MET A 1 7.15 1.09 -25.39
C MET A 1 8.33 2.04 -25.42
N GLU A 2 9.57 1.53 -25.38
CA GLU A 2 10.79 2.34 -25.46
C GLU A 2 10.83 3.28 -26.67
N ASP A 3 10.43 2.82 -27.86
CA ASP A 3 10.38 3.68 -29.05
C ASP A 3 9.39 4.85 -28.91
N LEU A 4 8.23 4.62 -28.29
CA LEU A 4 7.24 5.67 -28.02
C LEU A 4 7.76 6.68 -27.00
N LEU A 5 8.53 6.23 -26.00
CA LEU A 5 9.16 7.10 -25.01
C LEU A 5 10.22 7.98 -25.66
N SER A 6 11.13 7.38 -26.43
CA SER A 6 12.17 8.10 -27.15
C SER A 6 11.56 9.10 -28.15
N LEU A 7 10.49 8.72 -28.85
CA LEU A 7 9.76 9.60 -29.76
C LEU A 7 9.12 10.78 -29.01
N ALA A 8 8.47 10.53 -27.86
CA ALA A 8 7.86 11.59 -27.05
C ALA A 8 8.91 12.57 -26.50
N GLU A 9 10.04 12.06 -25.99
CA GLU A 9 11.16 12.86 -25.48
C GLU A 9 11.76 13.75 -26.58
N LEU A 10 12.09 13.17 -27.74
CA LEU A 10 12.64 13.90 -28.88
C LEU A 10 11.63 14.91 -29.42
N SER A 11 10.37 14.53 -29.59
CA SER A 11 9.33 15.44 -30.08
C SER A 11 9.19 16.67 -29.18
N ARG A 12 9.29 16.48 -27.86
CA ARG A 12 9.27 17.59 -26.90
C ARG A 12 10.53 18.46 -26.99
N GLN A 13 11.70 17.83 -27.16
CA GLN A 13 12.98 18.54 -27.31
C GLN A 13 12.99 19.46 -28.55
N TYR A 14 12.32 19.06 -29.63
CA TYR A 14 12.23 19.83 -30.88
C TYR A 14 10.91 20.61 -31.05
N ASP A 15 10.13 20.80 -29.96
CA ASP A 15 8.82 21.50 -29.94
C ASP A 15 7.77 20.97 -30.96
N ALA A 16 7.87 19.69 -31.33
CA ALA A 16 6.89 18.98 -32.17
C ALA A 16 5.67 18.53 -31.32
N ARG A 17 4.86 19.50 -30.88
CA ARG A 17 3.77 19.27 -29.91
C ARG A 17 2.73 18.24 -30.35
N SER A 18 2.35 18.23 -31.62
CA SER A 18 1.38 17.27 -32.16
C SER A 18 1.89 15.84 -32.07
N LEU A 19 3.17 15.63 -32.39
CA LEU A 19 3.83 14.32 -32.33
C LEU A 19 4.03 13.87 -30.87
N SER A 20 4.43 14.78 -29.98
CA SER A 20 4.53 14.50 -28.55
C SER A 20 3.19 14.10 -27.95
N ALA A 21 2.10 14.81 -28.29
CA ALA A 21 0.75 14.49 -27.80
C ALA A 21 0.26 13.15 -28.35
N TRP A 22 0.56 12.84 -29.61
CA TRP A 22 0.24 11.53 -30.21
C TRP A 22 1.00 10.40 -29.49
N ALA A 23 2.30 10.56 -29.27
CA ALA A 23 3.12 9.56 -28.58
C ALA A 23 2.64 9.31 -27.15
N LEU A 24 2.32 10.38 -26.39
CA LEU A 24 1.77 10.27 -25.03
C LEU A 24 0.44 9.50 -24.99
N LYS A 25 -0.47 9.75 -25.95
CA LYS A 25 -1.73 8.98 -26.06
C LYS A 25 -1.48 7.49 -26.28
N GLY A 26 -0.41 7.13 -26.97
CA GLY A 26 0.00 5.73 -27.17
C GLY A 26 0.63 5.09 -25.93
N LEU A 27 1.22 5.88 -25.02
CA LEU A 27 1.89 5.35 -23.82
C LEU A 27 0.93 4.76 -22.80
N LEU A 28 -0.26 5.35 -22.60
CA LEU A 28 -1.20 4.85 -21.60
C LEU A 28 -1.69 3.42 -21.91
N PRO A 29 -2.18 3.09 -23.13
CA PRO A 29 -2.51 1.71 -23.49
C PRO A 29 -1.32 0.76 -23.41
N ALA A 30 -0.13 1.21 -23.84
CA ALA A 30 1.08 0.39 -23.78
C ALA A 30 1.47 0.08 -22.33
N LEU A 31 1.36 1.05 -21.43
CA LEU A 31 1.61 0.88 -20.00
C LEU A 31 0.61 -0.08 -19.38
N LEU A 32 -0.68 0.01 -19.73
CA LEU A 32 -1.70 -0.93 -19.25
C LEU A 32 -1.45 -2.37 -19.68
N LEU A 33 -0.92 -2.56 -20.90
CA LEU A 33 -0.55 -3.88 -21.40
C LEU A 33 0.63 -4.45 -20.59
N VAL A 34 1.68 -3.66 -20.39
CA VAL A 34 2.90 -4.07 -19.66
C VAL A 34 2.67 -4.18 -18.15
N ALA A 35 1.72 -3.42 -17.59
CA ALA A 35 1.33 -3.56 -16.19
C ALA A 35 0.82 -4.96 -15.86
N ARG A 36 0.28 -5.68 -16.84
CA ARG A 36 -0.22 -7.05 -16.69
C ARG A 36 0.85 -8.12 -16.97
N ASP A 37 1.96 -7.76 -17.61
CA ASP A 37 3.01 -8.70 -17.98
C ASP A 37 3.93 -8.98 -16.78
N THR A 38 3.88 -10.19 -16.23
CA THR A 38 4.76 -10.60 -15.12
C THR A 38 6.15 -11.04 -15.59
N ALA A 39 6.33 -11.36 -16.87
CA ALA A 39 7.60 -11.85 -17.39
C ALA A 39 8.60 -10.73 -17.65
N ASN A 40 8.13 -9.59 -18.17
CA ASN A 40 8.98 -8.45 -18.52
C ASN A 40 8.42 -7.13 -17.94
N PRO A 41 8.51 -6.94 -16.61
CA PRO A 41 8.05 -5.70 -15.99
C PRO A 41 8.87 -4.49 -16.46
N PRO A 42 8.26 -3.29 -16.50
CA PRO A 42 8.97 -2.07 -16.86
C PRO A 42 9.97 -1.74 -15.74
N SER A 43 11.20 -1.36 -16.12
CA SER A 43 12.21 -0.94 -15.15
C SER A 43 11.84 0.35 -14.43
N SER A 44 12.42 0.61 -13.25
CA SER A 44 12.27 1.91 -12.57
C SER A 44 12.71 3.08 -13.47
N ALA A 45 13.74 2.89 -14.32
CA ALA A 45 14.18 3.90 -15.26
C ALA A 45 13.11 4.24 -16.31
N THR A 46 12.44 3.22 -16.85
CA THR A 46 11.33 3.38 -17.80
C THR A 46 10.16 4.12 -17.14
N LEU A 47 9.78 3.75 -15.91
CA LEU A 47 8.70 4.41 -15.17
C LEU A 47 9.02 5.87 -14.81
N ILE A 48 10.27 6.16 -14.44
CA ILE A 48 10.76 7.54 -14.23
C ILE A 48 10.62 8.37 -15.50
N ARG A 49 11.01 7.83 -16.67
CA ARG A 49 10.88 8.53 -17.96
C ARG A 49 9.42 8.84 -18.29
N ILE A 50 8.53 7.86 -18.13
CA ILE A 50 7.09 8.05 -18.33
C ILE A 50 6.55 9.15 -17.40
N LEU A 51 6.87 9.10 -16.09
CA LEU A 51 6.39 10.11 -15.14
C LEU A 51 6.93 11.51 -15.43
N ARG A 52 8.21 11.64 -15.79
CA ARG A 52 8.79 12.93 -16.18
C ARG A 52 8.06 13.54 -17.37
N LEU A 53 7.76 12.73 -18.39
CA LEU A 53 6.99 13.17 -19.56
C LEU A 53 5.56 13.57 -19.18
N ALA A 54 4.87 12.71 -18.42
CA ALA A 54 3.49 12.97 -17.99
C ALA A 54 3.38 14.26 -17.18
N LEU A 55 4.29 14.47 -16.22
CA LEU A 55 4.35 15.70 -15.41
C LEU A 55 4.70 16.92 -16.26
N ALA A 56 5.67 16.81 -17.16
CA ALA A 56 6.07 17.92 -18.03
C ALA A 56 4.97 18.35 -19.01
N CYS A 57 4.08 17.44 -19.39
CA CYS A 57 2.97 17.69 -20.29
C CYS A 57 1.63 17.93 -19.57
N GLY A 58 1.58 17.82 -18.23
CA GLY A 58 0.35 17.96 -17.47
C GLY A 58 -0.65 16.80 -17.67
N ASP A 59 -0.20 15.63 -18.13
CA ASP A 59 -1.04 14.45 -18.33
C ASP A 59 -1.30 13.72 -17.01
N VAL A 60 -2.30 14.18 -16.27
CA VAL A 60 -2.69 13.64 -14.96
C VAL A 60 -3.10 12.16 -15.02
N PRO A 61 -3.91 11.68 -15.99
CA PRO A 61 -4.25 10.26 -16.11
C PRO A 61 -3.02 9.37 -16.28
N LEU A 62 -2.09 9.72 -17.17
CA LEU A 62 -0.87 8.94 -17.37
C LEU A 62 0.01 8.96 -16.11
N ALA A 63 0.14 10.11 -15.45
CA ALA A 63 0.91 10.21 -14.21
C ALA A 63 0.32 9.33 -13.08
N LYS A 64 -1.00 9.36 -12.88
CA LYS A 64 -1.69 8.53 -11.88
C LYS A 64 -1.56 7.04 -12.19
N MET A 65 -1.75 6.65 -13.45
CA MET A 65 -1.59 5.25 -13.86
C MET A 65 -0.17 4.76 -13.64
N THR A 66 0.84 5.56 -13.99
CA THR A 66 2.24 5.18 -13.82
C THR A 66 2.63 5.05 -12.35
N GLN A 67 2.14 5.94 -11.48
CA GLN A 67 2.30 5.77 -10.02
C GLN A 67 1.68 4.48 -9.51
N SER A 68 0.45 4.16 -9.94
CA SER A 68 -0.25 2.93 -9.56
C SER A 68 0.51 1.68 -9.99
N VAL A 69 0.97 1.64 -11.26
CA VAL A 69 1.78 0.53 -11.78
C VAL A 69 3.09 0.39 -11.00
N TRP A 70 3.77 1.50 -10.70
CA TRP A 70 5.02 1.45 -9.94
C TRP A 70 4.79 0.95 -8.50
N ALA A 71 3.76 1.46 -7.82
CA ALA A 71 3.41 1.02 -6.47
C ALA A 71 3.03 -0.47 -6.43
N ASP A 72 2.21 -0.95 -7.36
CA ASP A 72 1.84 -2.37 -7.46
C ASP A 72 3.09 -3.26 -7.66
N ARG A 73 4.03 -2.85 -8.52
CA ARG A 73 5.29 -3.59 -8.74
C ARG A 73 6.21 -3.60 -7.52
N ILE A 74 6.27 -2.49 -6.78
CA ILE A 74 6.99 -2.43 -5.51
C ILE A 74 6.39 -3.42 -4.50
N HIS A 75 5.05 -3.47 -4.37
CA HIS A 75 4.38 -4.41 -3.46
C HIS A 75 4.52 -5.87 -3.86
N ARG A 76 4.75 -6.16 -5.14
CA ARG A 76 5.07 -7.51 -5.65
C ARG A 76 6.54 -7.87 -5.52
N HIS A 77 7.38 -6.95 -5.05
CA HIS A 77 8.84 -7.08 -5.00
C HIS A 77 9.50 -7.21 -6.39
N ASP A 78 8.82 -6.77 -7.46
CA ASP A 78 9.37 -6.76 -8.83
C ASP A 78 10.38 -5.61 -9.03
N LEU A 79 10.24 -4.53 -8.24
CA LEU A 79 11.09 -3.33 -8.33
C LEU A 79 11.53 -2.86 -6.94
N PRO A 80 12.75 -2.32 -6.80
CA PRO A 80 13.20 -1.73 -5.55
C PRO A 80 12.43 -0.42 -5.24
N PRO A 81 12.10 -0.15 -3.96
CA PRO A 81 11.37 1.06 -3.57
C PRO A 81 12.23 2.34 -3.53
N ALA A 82 13.54 2.25 -3.26
CA ALA A 82 14.39 3.43 -3.07
C ALA A 82 14.39 4.45 -4.26
N PRO A 83 14.43 4.03 -5.54
CA PRO A 83 14.28 4.96 -6.67
C PRO A 83 12.92 5.66 -6.69
N ALA A 84 11.86 4.99 -6.25
CA ALA A 84 10.51 5.55 -6.19
C ALA A 84 10.39 6.58 -5.07
N ILE A 85 10.97 6.33 -3.89
CA ILE A 85 11.05 7.31 -2.78
C ILE A 85 11.70 8.60 -3.29
N THR A 86 12.91 8.49 -3.83
CA THR A 86 13.70 9.64 -4.30
C THR A 86 12.96 10.43 -5.39
N PHE A 87 12.34 9.73 -6.33
CA PHE A 87 11.59 10.38 -7.40
C PHE A 87 10.30 11.04 -6.89
N ALA A 88 9.56 10.35 -6.03
CA ALA A 88 8.28 10.83 -5.51
C ALA A 88 8.45 12.07 -4.63
N GLU A 89 9.45 12.09 -3.74
CA GLU A 89 9.79 13.27 -2.92
C GLU A 89 10.12 14.48 -3.77
N LYS A 90 11.01 14.29 -4.76
CA LYS A 90 11.44 15.39 -5.65
C LYS A 90 10.28 16.04 -6.40
N HIS A 91 9.23 15.28 -6.68
CA HIS A 91 8.09 15.71 -7.50
C HIS A 91 6.78 15.86 -6.72
N GLY A 92 6.78 15.70 -5.39
CA GLY A 92 5.59 15.80 -4.54
C GLY A 92 4.52 14.73 -4.84
N LEU A 93 4.93 13.51 -5.22
CA LEU A 93 4.02 12.42 -5.59
C LEU A 93 3.64 11.58 -4.36
N ILE A 94 2.85 12.17 -3.47
CA ILE A 94 2.51 11.61 -2.14
C ILE A 94 2.04 10.14 -2.22
N LEU A 95 1.14 9.79 -3.15
CA LEU A 95 0.64 8.42 -3.26
C LEU A 95 1.75 7.39 -3.54
N LEU A 96 2.65 7.67 -4.49
CA LEU A 96 3.78 6.81 -4.79
C LEU A 96 4.78 6.79 -3.63
N GLN A 97 5.02 7.95 -3.03
CA GLN A 97 5.94 8.12 -1.90
C GLN A 97 5.54 7.21 -0.73
N ILE A 98 4.28 7.27 -0.29
CA ILE A 98 3.75 6.45 0.81
C ILE A 98 3.94 4.96 0.55
N HIS A 99 3.56 4.49 -0.65
CA HIS A 99 3.69 3.07 -0.99
C HIS A 99 5.15 2.62 -1.04
N ALA A 100 6.05 3.47 -1.56
CA ALA A 100 7.47 3.17 -1.61
C ALA A 100 8.10 3.14 -0.21
N TYR A 101 7.73 4.09 0.66
CA TYR A 101 8.15 4.09 2.07
C TYR A 101 7.65 2.88 2.83
N TYR A 102 6.37 2.52 2.68
CA TYR A 102 5.82 1.33 3.32
C TYR A 102 6.56 0.07 2.89
N ALA A 103 6.81 -0.11 1.59
CA ALA A 103 7.56 -1.28 1.11
C ALA A 103 9.02 -1.27 1.56
N GLN A 104 9.69 -0.11 1.57
CA GLN A 104 11.04 0.03 2.08
C GLN A 104 11.11 -0.28 3.58
N LEU A 105 10.10 0.12 4.35
CA LEU A 105 9.96 -0.21 5.77
C LEU A 105 9.85 -1.72 5.97
N LEU A 106 9.06 -2.43 5.16
CA LEU A 106 8.95 -3.89 5.27
C LEU A 106 10.27 -4.60 4.96
N LEU A 107 11.08 -4.09 4.02
CA LEU A 107 12.42 -4.63 3.75
C LEU A 107 13.41 -4.33 4.88
N ALA A 108 13.28 -3.16 5.51
CA ALA A 108 14.15 -2.71 6.60
C ALA A 108 13.76 -3.26 7.97
N SER A 109 12.51 -3.70 8.15
CA SER A 109 11.91 -4.11 9.42
C SER A 109 12.76 -5.10 10.23
N PRO A 110 13.40 -6.13 9.64
CA PRO A 110 14.26 -7.06 10.40
C PRO A 110 15.48 -6.41 11.07
N TYR A 111 15.87 -5.21 10.63
CA TYR A 111 17.05 -4.49 11.13
C TYR A 111 16.67 -3.28 12.00
N LEU A 112 15.39 -2.93 12.08
CA LEU A 112 14.91 -1.77 12.86
C LEU A 112 14.48 -2.20 14.26
N PRO A 113 14.74 -1.37 15.30
CA PRO A 113 15.24 0.01 15.25
C PRO A 113 16.78 0.15 15.26
N ASP A 114 17.50 -0.95 15.09
CA ASP A 114 18.96 -0.97 15.09
C ASP A 114 19.54 -0.36 13.78
N ALA A 115 20.77 -0.73 13.45
CA ALA A 115 21.45 -0.23 12.26
C ALA A 115 20.95 -0.91 10.98
N LEU A 116 20.51 -0.10 10.01
CA LEU A 116 20.25 -0.57 8.65
C LEU A 116 21.51 -1.15 8.01
N PRO A 117 21.40 -2.13 7.10
CA PRO A 117 22.52 -2.58 6.26
C PRO A 117 23.19 -1.44 5.48
N ASP A 118 24.51 -1.52 5.25
CA ASP A 118 25.30 -0.47 4.61
C ASP A 118 24.78 -0.09 3.21
N ASP A 119 24.26 -1.05 2.44
CA ASP A 119 23.65 -0.83 1.13
C ASP A 119 22.36 -0.01 1.21
N MET A 120 21.52 -0.26 2.21
CA MET A 120 20.33 0.57 2.48
C MET A 120 20.71 1.96 2.98
N GLN A 121 21.74 2.06 3.82
CA GLN A 121 22.25 3.35 4.29
C GLN A 121 22.83 4.20 3.15
N ALA A 122 23.49 3.57 2.17
CA ALA A 122 24.06 4.25 1.02
C ALA A 122 23.00 4.74 0.02
N THR A 123 21.83 4.08 -0.03
CA THR A 123 20.76 4.41 -0.97
C THR A 123 19.77 5.45 -0.45
N LEU A 124 19.63 5.57 0.88
CA LEU A 124 18.68 6.47 1.52
C LEU A 124 19.36 7.69 2.15
N THR A 125 18.76 8.86 1.99
CA THR A 125 19.21 10.07 2.68
C THR A 125 18.94 9.97 4.19
N LEU A 126 19.55 10.86 4.99
CA LEU A 126 19.26 10.92 6.43
C LEU A 126 17.78 11.21 6.70
N SER A 127 17.17 12.15 5.96
CA SER A 127 15.74 12.48 6.08
C SER A 127 14.86 11.27 5.78
N GLN A 128 15.17 10.53 4.71
CA GLN A 128 14.42 9.33 4.34
C GLN A 128 14.51 8.24 5.41
N ARG A 129 15.67 8.08 6.05
CA ARG A 129 15.84 7.16 7.17
C ARG A 129 15.03 7.57 8.40
N THR A 130 14.93 8.87 8.68
CA THR A 130 14.07 9.39 9.76
C THR A 130 12.61 9.04 9.52
N HIS A 131 12.06 9.32 8.32
CA HIS A 131 10.68 8.98 7.98
C HIS A 131 10.39 7.47 8.10
N LEU A 132 11.36 6.61 7.74
CA LEU A 132 11.23 5.16 7.92
C LEU A 132 11.16 4.75 9.40
N LEU A 133 12.02 5.33 10.25
CA LEU A 133 12.01 5.07 11.69
C LEU A 133 10.70 5.54 12.33
N GLU A 134 10.21 6.72 11.96
CA GLU A 134 8.91 7.23 12.40
C GLU A 134 7.78 6.29 11.97
N GLY A 135 7.79 5.86 10.70
CA GLY A 135 6.89 4.83 10.17
C GLY A 135 6.90 3.55 10.99
N TYR A 136 8.09 3.03 11.29
CA TYR A 136 8.29 1.83 12.11
C TYR A 136 7.64 1.97 13.49
N TYR A 137 8.01 3.00 14.26
CA TYR A 137 7.49 3.20 15.61
C TYR A 137 5.99 3.47 15.61
N SER A 138 5.50 4.27 14.64
CA SER A 138 4.10 4.66 14.53
C SER A 138 3.21 3.46 14.21
N LEU A 139 3.57 2.64 13.22
CA LEU A 139 2.82 1.45 12.83
C LEU A 139 2.90 0.34 13.89
N THR A 140 4.07 0.13 14.51
CA THR A 140 4.23 -0.83 15.61
C THR A 140 3.34 -0.45 16.80
N SER A 141 3.38 0.83 17.20
CA SER A 141 2.51 1.36 18.26
C SER A 141 1.03 1.27 17.91
N TYR A 142 0.68 1.55 16.64
CA TYR A 142 -0.69 1.38 16.15
C TYR A 142 -1.15 -0.07 16.27
N TRP A 143 -0.35 -1.04 15.82
CA TRP A 143 -0.68 -2.45 15.91
C TRP A 143 -0.80 -2.93 17.35
N ASN A 144 0.12 -2.55 18.24
CA ASN A 144 0.06 -2.90 19.66
C ASN A 144 -1.25 -2.41 20.31
N ARG A 145 -1.73 -1.21 19.97
CA ARG A 145 -3.04 -0.74 20.43
C ARG A 145 -4.18 -1.58 19.85
N GLN A 146 -4.20 -1.80 18.53
CA GLN A 146 -5.28 -2.57 17.87
C GLN A 146 -5.35 -4.02 18.38
N ARG A 147 -4.21 -4.65 18.67
CA ARG A 147 -4.14 -6.00 19.22
C ARG A 147 -4.98 -6.16 20.48
N THR A 148 -4.93 -5.16 21.37
CA THR A 148 -5.68 -5.14 22.64
C THR A 148 -7.11 -4.61 22.51
N GLN A 149 -7.47 -3.98 21.39
CA GLN A 149 -8.74 -3.29 21.20
C GLN A 149 -9.47 -3.83 19.95
N PRO A 150 -10.33 -4.85 20.13
CA PRO A 150 -11.15 -5.39 19.05
C PRO A 150 -11.98 -4.29 18.37
N ILE A 151 -12.03 -4.34 17.04
CA ILE A 151 -12.81 -3.37 16.26
C ILE A 151 -14.29 -3.48 16.63
N SER A 152 -14.89 -2.35 16.99
CA SER A 152 -16.31 -2.26 17.33
C SER A 152 -17.20 -2.34 16.10
N PHE A 153 -18.37 -2.95 16.23
CA PHE A 153 -19.41 -3.00 15.21
C PHE A 153 -20.78 -2.77 15.84
N SER A 154 -21.74 -2.29 15.05
CA SER A 154 -23.11 -2.01 15.49
C SER A 154 -23.97 -3.26 15.51
N GLN A 155 -24.97 -3.29 16.40
CA GLN A 155 -25.99 -4.33 16.43
C GLN A 155 -26.76 -4.36 15.10
N SER A 156 -26.91 -5.55 14.52
CA SER A 156 -27.78 -5.77 13.37
C SER A 156 -29.26 -5.73 13.79
N PRO A 157 -30.19 -5.21 12.95
CA PRO A 157 -31.63 -5.24 13.22
C PRO A 157 -32.19 -6.65 13.46
N GLU A 158 -31.55 -7.68 12.89
CA GLU A 158 -31.95 -9.09 13.01
C GLU A 158 -31.44 -9.75 14.30
N CYS A 159 -30.58 -9.06 15.06
CA CYS A 159 -29.96 -9.59 16.28
C CYS A 159 -30.71 -9.06 17.51
N PRO A 160 -31.36 -9.90 18.32
CA PRO A 160 -31.93 -9.48 19.60
C PRO A 160 -30.86 -8.87 20.52
N ALA A 161 -31.26 -7.90 21.35
CA ALA A 161 -30.31 -7.19 22.24
C ALA A 161 -29.57 -8.14 23.20
N HIS A 162 -30.21 -9.22 23.63
CA HIS A 162 -29.59 -10.22 24.49
C HIS A 162 -28.51 -11.03 23.73
N ASP A 163 -28.78 -11.40 22.47
CA ASP A 163 -27.85 -12.13 21.60
C ASP A 163 -26.67 -11.25 21.14
N HIS A 164 -26.87 -9.93 21.03
CA HIS A 164 -25.80 -9.03 20.62
C HIS A 164 -24.62 -9.04 21.61
N ARG A 165 -24.88 -9.22 22.90
CA ARG A 165 -23.82 -9.38 23.91
C ARG A 165 -22.97 -10.62 23.65
N ILE A 166 -23.59 -11.72 23.21
CA ILE A 166 -22.89 -12.95 22.82
C ILE A 166 -22.08 -12.72 21.53
N CYS A 167 -22.62 -11.96 20.57
CA CYS A 167 -21.89 -11.60 19.37
C CYS A 167 -20.62 -10.79 19.69
N ILE A 168 -20.72 -9.80 20.59
CA ILE A 168 -19.57 -9.00 21.02
C ILE A 168 -18.53 -9.86 21.74
N SER A 169 -18.96 -10.71 22.70
CA SER A 169 -18.01 -11.55 23.45
C SER A 169 -17.30 -12.56 22.54
N THR A 170 -18.03 -13.18 21.61
CA THR A 170 -17.49 -14.08 20.59
C THR A 170 -16.47 -13.36 19.73
N TRP A 171 -16.82 -12.18 19.20
CA TRP A 171 -15.91 -11.38 18.38
C TRP A 171 -14.63 -11.00 19.13
N ARG A 172 -14.73 -10.55 20.38
CA ARG A 172 -13.56 -10.21 21.21
C ARG A 172 -12.65 -11.42 21.45
N SER A 173 -13.23 -12.57 21.73
CA SER A 173 -12.49 -13.82 21.92
C SER A 173 -11.74 -14.23 20.65
N ARG A 174 -12.42 -14.25 19.50
CA ARG A 174 -11.78 -14.57 18.22
C ARG A 174 -10.76 -13.53 17.79
N TRP A 175 -11.01 -12.25 18.05
CA TRP A 175 -10.05 -11.17 17.82
C TRP A 175 -8.75 -11.42 18.58
N SER A 176 -8.81 -11.70 19.88
CA SER A 176 -7.61 -11.95 20.70
C SER A 176 -6.77 -13.08 20.13
N VAL A 177 -7.40 -14.20 19.76
CA VAL A 177 -6.70 -15.34 19.14
C VAL A 177 -6.05 -14.95 17.81
N MET A 178 -6.76 -14.19 16.98
CA MET A 178 -6.26 -13.79 15.66
C MET A 178 -5.17 -12.71 15.73
N ALA A 179 -5.25 -11.80 16.71
CA ALA A 179 -4.31 -10.71 16.87
C ALA A 179 -2.94 -11.20 17.37
N ASP A 180 -2.92 -12.30 18.14
CA ASP A 180 -1.71 -12.99 18.61
C ASP A 180 -1.29 -14.16 17.71
N TRP A 181 -1.97 -14.37 16.58
CA TRP A 181 -1.66 -15.49 15.68
C TRP A 181 -0.23 -15.35 15.12
N PRO A 182 0.61 -16.39 15.18
CA PRO A 182 1.96 -16.34 14.64
C PRO A 182 1.91 -16.25 13.11
N LEU A 183 2.49 -15.18 12.56
CA LEU A 183 2.53 -14.92 11.13
C LEU A 183 3.97 -14.94 10.65
N THR A 184 4.16 -15.25 9.37
CA THR A 184 5.48 -15.28 8.73
C THR A 184 6.01 -13.88 8.37
N PHE A 185 5.27 -12.83 8.72
CA PHE A 185 5.58 -11.44 8.41
C PHE A 185 5.53 -10.59 9.68
N ASP A 186 6.35 -9.55 9.69
CA ASP A 186 6.62 -8.74 10.88
C ASP A 186 5.36 -8.05 11.44
N ASP A 187 5.46 -7.68 12.72
CA ASP A 187 4.41 -6.95 13.45
C ASP A 187 4.10 -5.58 12.83
N VAL A 188 5.06 -4.99 12.11
CA VAL A 188 4.91 -3.70 11.44
C VAL A 188 4.08 -3.78 10.14
N ASP A 189 3.88 -4.96 9.55
CA ASP A 189 3.05 -5.14 8.34
C ASP A 189 1.55 -5.18 8.68
N VAL A 190 1.06 -4.09 9.24
CA VAL A 190 -0.29 -3.99 9.80
C VAL A 190 -1.37 -4.20 8.73
N LEU A 191 -1.15 -3.72 7.50
CA LEU A 191 -2.13 -3.88 6.42
C LEU A 191 -2.29 -5.35 6.02
N ARG A 192 -1.19 -6.09 5.90
CA ARG A 192 -1.25 -7.52 5.60
C ARG A 192 -1.86 -8.30 6.75
N ARG A 193 -1.60 -7.91 8.01
CA ARG A 193 -2.22 -8.51 9.21
C ARG A 193 -3.73 -8.33 9.19
N LEU A 194 -4.23 -7.11 9.03
CA LEU A 194 -5.67 -6.85 8.98
C LEU A 194 -6.34 -7.57 7.80
N THR A 195 -5.69 -7.59 6.63
CA THR A 195 -6.20 -8.32 5.45
C THR A 195 -6.24 -9.83 5.69
N PHE A 196 -5.22 -10.39 6.35
CA PHE A 196 -5.21 -11.80 6.76
C PHE A 196 -6.33 -12.10 7.74
N MET A 197 -6.52 -11.25 8.76
CA MET A 197 -7.60 -11.39 9.74
C MET A 197 -8.98 -11.38 9.07
N VAL A 198 -9.26 -10.48 8.12
CA VAL A 198 -10.52 -10.48 7.36
C VAL A 198 -10.75 -11.83 6.70
N LYS A 199 -9.79 -12.31 5.91
CA LYS A 199 -9.92 -13.57 5.14
C LYS A 199 -10.09 -14.80 6.04
N THR A 200 -9.38 -14.84 7.16
CA THR A 200 -9.46 -15.97 8.10
C THR A 200 -10.78 -15.94 8.88
N LEU A 201 -11.19 -14.77 9.39
CA LEU A 201 -12.44 -14.61 10.15
C LEU A 201 -13.68 -14.76 9.26
N GLU A 202 -13.58 -14.44 7.98
CA GLU A 202 -14.65 -14.70 7.01
C GLU A 202 -15.00 -16.19 6.90
N ASN A 203 -14.04 -17.09 7.16
CA ASN A 203 -14.23 -18.54 7.11
C ASN A 203 -14.27 -19.20 8.52
N ASP A 204 -14.39 -18.40 9.58
CA ASP A 204 -14.34 -18.88 10.96
C ASP A 204 -15.70 -19.47 11.39
N ARG A 205 -15.72 -20.78 11.65
CA ARG A 205 -16.91 -21.54 12.06
C ARG A 205 -17.47 -21.11 13.41
N ILE A 206 -16.63 -20.61 14.33
CA ILE A 206 -17.09 -20.14 15.64
C ILE A 206 -17.89 -18.85 15.45
N LEU A 207 -17.41 -17.93 14.59
CA LEU A 207 -18.19 -16.74 14.24
C LEU A 207 -19.50 -17.11 13.54
N GLU A 208 -19.48 -18.11 12.67
CA GLU A 208 -20.67 -18.60 11.98
C GLU A 208 -21.75 -19.14 12.93
N VAL A 209 -21.35 -19.91 13.95
CA VAL A 209 -22.27 -20.55 14.89
C VAL A 209 -22.71 -19.59 16.01
N CYS A 210 -21.82 -18.75 16.51
CA CYS A 210 -22.05 -17.96 17.73
C CYS A 210 -22.46 -16.50 17.47
N MET A 211 -22.43 -16.04 16.23
CA MET A 211 -22.91 -14.70 15.86
C MET A 211 -24.10 -14.78 14.90
N SER A 212 -25.03 -13.83 15.02
CA SER A 212 -26.02 -13.65 13.96
C SER A 212 -25.34 -13.22 12.65
N ALA A 213 -25.92 -13.61 11.52
CA ALA A 213 -25.37 -13.31 10.20
C ALA A 213 -25.14 -11.81 9.98
N GLY A 214 -26.07 -10.96 10.43
CA GLY A 214 -25.93 -9.51 10.35
C GLY A 214 -24.82 -8.93 11.23
N CYS A 215 -24.66 -9.41 12.47
CA CYS A 215 -23.57 -8.96 13.35
C CYS A 215 -22.20 -9.39 12.82
N ARG A 216 -22.07 -10.63 12.32
CA ARG A 216 -20.84 -11.14 11.70
C ARG A 216 -20.45 -10.29 10.49
N ARG A 217 -21.41 -10.00 9.60
CA ARG A 217 -21.18 -9.15 8.42
C ARG A 217 -20.71 -7.75 8.84
N GLY A 218 -21.42 -7.11 9.77
CA GLY A 218 -21.05 -5.78 10.27
C GLY A 218 -19.66 -5.74 10.92
N ALA A 219 -19.26 -6.79 11.64
CA ALA A 219 -17.91 -6.90 12.21
C ALA A 219 -16.81 -7.01 11.14
N LEU A 220 -17.02 -7.86 10.13
CA LEU A 220 -16.09 -8.03 9.01
C LEU A 220 -15.99 -6.75 8.15
N GLU A 221 -17.12 -6.09 7.87
CA GLU A 221 -17.16 -4.81 7.16
C GLU A 221 -16.42 -3.71 7.95
N ALA A 222 -16.60 -3.64 9.27
CA ALA A 222 -15.89 -2.68 10.12
C ALA A 222 -14.37 -2.92 10.10
N LEU A 223 -13.93 -4.18 10.13
CA LEU A 223 -12.52 -4.53 10.01
C LEU A 223 -11.95 -4.21 8.62
N GLN A 224 -12.68 -4.53 7.54
CA GLN A 224 -12.28 -4.19 6.18
C GLN A 224 -12.19 -2.67 5.97
N HIS A 225 -13.17 -1.92 6.48
CA HIS A 225 -13.18 -0.47 6.47
C HIS A 225 -11.96 0.09 7.23
N LYS A 226 -11.63 -0.46 8.41
CA LYS A 226 -10.44 -0.04 9.17
C LYS A 226 -9.14 -0.31 8.41
N SER A 227 -9.02 -1.46 7.75
CA SER A 227 -7.87 -1.80 6.91
C SER A 227 -7.71 -0.81 5.74
N LYS A 228 -8.80 -0.54 5.02
CA LYS A 228 -8.81 0.44 3.93
C LYS A 228 -8.46 1.85 4.41
N ALA A 229 -9.06 2.29 5.51
CA ALA A 229 -8.79 3.60 6.09
C ALA A 229 -7.31 3.72 6.53
N LEU A 230 -6.70 2.68 7.09
CA LEU A 230 -5.27 2.68 7.39
C LEU A 230 -4.43 2.85 6.12
N GLY A 231 -4.77 2.12 5.05
CA GLY A 231 -4.09 2.22 3.75
C GLY A 231 -4.14 3.63 3.15
N GLU A 232 -5.30 4.28 3.22
CA GLU A 232 -5.51 5.66 2.73
C GLU A 232 -4.80 6.72 3.58
N ASN A 233 -4.55 6.41 4.86
CA ASN A 233 -3.95 7.32 5.84
C ASN A 233 -2.53 6.92 6.22
N LEU A 234 -1.87 6.07 5.42
CA LEU A 234 -0.51 5.59 5.71
C LEU A 234 0.50 6.73 5.84
N TRP A 235 0.35 7.82 5.08
CA TRP A 235 1.26 8.97 5.13
C TRP A 235 1.44 9.57 6.53
N HIS A 236 0.39 9.60 7.33
CA HIS A 236 0.46 10.11 8.71
C HIS A 236 1.44 9.32 9.59
N HIS A 237 1.76 8.08 9.23
CA HIS A 237 2.71 7.28 9.98
C HIS A 237 4.17 7.64 9.66
N PHE A 238 4.44 8.24 8.50
CA PHE A 238 5.78 8.53 7.99
C PHE A 238 6.14 10.02 8.04
N ASP A 239 5.28 10.88 8.61
CA ASP A 239 5.44 12.35 8.65
C ASP A 239 5.68 12.99 7.26
N LEU A 240 4.83 12.60 6.29
CA LEU A 240 4.89 13.03 4.88
C LEU A 240 3.84 14.09 4.52
#